data_AF-G7WJZ2-F1
#
_entry.id   AF-G7WJZ2-F1
#
_cell.length_a   1.000
_cell.length_b   1.000
_cell.length_c   1.000
_cell.angle_alpha   90.00
_cell.angle_beta   90.00
_cell.angle_gamma   90.00
#
_symmetry.space_group_name_H-M   'P 1'
#
loop_
_entity.id
_entity.type
_entity.pdbx_description
1 polymer ?
#
loop_
_entity_poly.entity_id
_entity_poly.type
_entity_poly.pdbx_seq_one_letter_code
_entity_poly.pdbx_strand_id
1 'polypeptide(L)'
;MRTRLRLRTGLGGQELWRLWCDQFDDELEALAEAIWAANKMVKTESPQSRDRFYAIKDEFILRYATSGRKVRDEPPPPWYRGVDGSTRTLYCYRVPVGERVYRLHSYLQPLEVEEGLAEEGEEGGGSAVDEWSWLPISFDELYKMLASYAGDRWGFSDLRVG
;
A
#
# COMPACT_ATOMS: atom_id res chain seq x y z
N MET A 1 -9.32 13.85 22.08
CA MET A 1 -8.64 12.81 21.28
C MET A 1 -7.41 12.34 22.03
N ARG A 2 -7.37 11.08 22.48
CA ARG A 2 -6.15 10.49 23.05
C ARG A 2 -5.28 10.03 21.89
N THR A 3 -4.20 10.76 21.62
CA THR A 3 -3.12 10.30 20.74
C THR A 3 -2.52 9.06 21.40
N ARG A 4 -2.91 7.85 20.95
CA ARG A 4 -2.21 6.63 21.36
C ARG A 4 -0.80 6.75 20.80
N LEU A 5 0.16 7.06 21.66
CA LEU A 5 1.59 6.93 21.36
C LEU A 5 1.81 5.46 20.95
N ARG A 6 1.95 5.20 19.65
CA ARG A 6 2.39 3.90 19.13
C ARG A 6 3.88 3.81 19.43
N LEU A 7 4.21 3.10 20.50
CA LEU A 7 5.59 2.89 20.95
C LEU A 7 6.32 2.05 19.90
N ARG A 8 7.53 2.48 19.51
CA ARG A 8 8.42 1.67 18.67
C ARG A 8 8.80 0.41 19.44
N THR A 9 8.56 -0.75 18.83
CA THR A 9 8.83 -2.09 19.36
C THR A 9 10.32 -2.44 19.38
N GLY A 10 11.12 -1.79 18.51
CA GLY A 10 12.55 -2.09 18.34
C GLY A 10 12.86 -3.33 17.50
N LEU A 11 11.84 -4.05 17.03
CA LEU A 11 11.98 -5.32 16.32
C LEU A 11 12.46 -5.16 14.87
N GLY A 12 13.14 -6.18 14.33
CA GLY A 12 13.57 -6.26 12.93
C GLY A 12 12.40 -6.37 11.95
N GLY A 13 12.62 -6.07 10.66
CA GLY A 13 11.55 -6.14 9.65
C GLY A 13 11.00 -7.55 9.46
N GLN A 14 11.88 -8.55 9.40
CA GLN A 14 11.52 -9.97 9.34
C GLN A 14 10.75 -10.44 10.59
N GLU A 15 11.14 -9.96 11.76
CA GLU A 15 10.48 -10.33 13.01
C GLU A 15 9.10 -9.70 13.13
N LEU A 16 8.96 -8.43 12.73
CA LEU A 16 7.66 -7.77 12.57
C LEU A 16 6.78 -8.53 11.57
N TRP A 17 7.33 -8.97 10.44
CA TRP A 17 6.58 -9.73 9.44
C TRP A 17 6.07 -11.05 9.99
N ARG A 18 6.92 -11.79 10.70
CA ARG A 18 6.54 -13.04 11.37
C ARG A 18 5.37 -12.83 12.34
N LEU A 19 5.50 -11.86 13.25
CA LEU A 19 4.45 -11.56 14.23
C LEU A 19 3.17 -11.03 13.57
N TRP A 20 3.31 -10.30 12.47
CA TRP A 20 2.16 -9.83 11.68
C TRP A 20 1.41 -11.01 11.08
N CYS A 21 2.11 -11.95 10.47
CA CYS A 21 1.55 -13.16 9.84
C CYS A 21 0.81 -14.06 10.83
N ASP A 22 1.22 -14.11 12.10
CA ASP A 22 0.56 -14.93 13.14
C ASP A 22 -0.93 -14.54 13.36
N GLN A 23 -1.41 -13.44 12.77
CA GLN A 23 -2.80 -12.97 12.83
C GLN A 23 -3.66 -13.41 11.64
N PHE A 24 -3.08 -14.06 10.63
CA PHE A 24 -3.74 -14.36 9.36
C PHE A 24 -3.52 -15.82 8.98
N ASP A 25 -4.50 -16.40 8.30
CA ASP A 25 -4.41 -17.79 7.81
C ASP A 25 -3.63 -17.90 6.50
N ASP A 26 -3.47 -16.79 5.77
CA ASP A 26 -2.84 -16.72 4.46
C ASP A 26 -1.81 -15.57 4.36
N GLU A 27 -0.67 -15.85 3.70
CA GLU A 27 0.42 -14.88 3.57
C GLU A 27 0.02 -13.69 2.69
N LEU A 28 -0.80 -13.91 1.65
CA LEU A 28 -1.28 -12.84 0.78
C LEU A 28 -2.32 -11.98 1.51
N GLU A 29 -3.16 -12.55 2.36
CA GLU A 29 -4.06 -11.79 3.26
C GLU A 29 -3.24 -10.89 4.20
N ALA A 30 -2.25 -11.46 4.88
CA ALA A 30 -1.36 -10.69 5.75
C ALA A 30 -0.70 -9.52 5.01
N LEU A 31 -0.23 -9.76 3.79
CA LEU A 31 0.44 -8.76 2.97
C LEU A 31 -0.53 -7.65 2.51
N ALA A 32 -1.72 -8.03 2.02
CA ALA A 32 -2.73 -7.08 1.57
C ALA A 32 -3.18 -6.17 2.71
N GLU A 33 -3.38 -6.71 3.91
CA GLU A 33 -3.71 -5.95 5.10
C GLU A 33 -2.58 -5.01 5.53
N ALA A 34 -1.31 -5.45 5.46
CA ALA A 34 -0.18 -4.58 5.75
C ALA A 34 -0.08 -3.40 4.77
N ILE A 35 -0.24 -3.65 3.47
CA ILE A 35 -0.28 -2.62 2.43
C ILE A 35 -1.44 -1.65 2.68
N TRP A 36 -2.62 -2.17 3.00
CA TRP A 36 -3.79 -1.36 3.27
C TRP A 36 -3.63 -0.47 4.51
N ALA A 37 -3.14 -1.04 5.62
CA ALA A 37 -2.87 -0.32 6.86
C ALA A 37 -1.85 0.80 6.62
N ALA A 38 -0.75 0.49 5.94
CA ALA A 38 0.28 1.49 5.61
C ALA A 38 -0.29 2.59 4.68
N ASN A 39 -1.13 2.25 3.71
CA ASN A 39 -1.77 3.23 2.82
C ASN A 39 -2.75 4.18 3.55
N LYS A 40 -3.38 3.73 4.63
CA LYS A 40 -4.17 4.61 5.52
C LYS A 40 -3.26 5.55 6.31
N MET A 41 -2.13 5.07 6.82
CA MET A 41 -1.23 5.83 7.69
C MET A 41 -0.31 6.81 6.94
N VAL A 42 0.12 6.47 5.72
CA VAL A 42 1.11 7.23 4.94
C VAL A 42 0.67 8.67 4.62
N LYS A 43 -0.64 8.96 4.70
CA LYS A 43 -1.22 10.27 4.39
C LYS A 43 -0.70 11.39 5.31
N THR A 44 -0.26 11.06 6.52
CA THR A 44 0.32 12.02 7.48
C THR A 44 1.84 12.13 7.40
N GLU A 45 2.48 11.30 6.59
CA GLU A 45 3.94 11.19 6.52
C GLU A 45 4.58 12.18 5.57
N SER A 46 5.91 12.32 5.64
CA SER A 46 6.69 13.15 4.72
C SER A 46 6.56 12.69 3.26
N PRO A 47 6.72 13.58 2.26
CA PRO A 47 6.70 13.18 0.85
C PRO A 47 7.68 12.03 0.53
N GLN A 48 8.89 12.07 1.09
CA GLN A 48 9.90 11.02 0.89
C GLN A 48 9.45 9.67 1.45
N SER A 49 8.84 9.67 2.64
CA SER A 49 8.26 8.46 3.24
C SER A 49 7.11 7.90 2.37
N ARG A 50 6.27 8.79 1.82
CA ARG A 50 5.19 8.39 0.91
C ARG A 50 5.72 7.75 -0.36
N ASP A 51 6.72 8.38 -0.99
CA ASP A 51 7.29 7.90 -2.25
C ASP A 51 7.92 6.51 -2.10
N ARG A 52 8.63 6.27 -0.98
CA ARG A 52 9.20 4.95 -0.65
C ARG A 52 8.12 3.89 -0.45
N PHE A 53 7.10 4.19 0.35
CA PHE A 53 5.98 3.26 0.55
C PHE A 53 5.22 3.00 -0.76
N TYR A 54 4.96 4.04 -1.55
CA TYR A 54 4.26 3.90 -2.82
C TYR A 54 5.03 3.05 -3.82
N ALA A 55 6.36 3.04 -3.80
CA ALA A 55 7.13 2.11 -4.62
C ALA A 55 6.85 0.63 -4.26
N ILE A 56 6.73 0.31 -2.96
CA ILE A 56 6.36 -1.04 -2.50
C ILE A 56 4.91 -1.37 -2.84
N LYS A 57 3.98 -0.43 -2.62
CA LYS A 57 2.57 -0.59 -2.98
C LYS A 57 2.38 -0.82 -4.48
N ASP A 58 3.13 -0.09 -5.30
CA ASP A 58 3.12 -0.22 -6.75
C ASP A 58 3.64 -1.60 -7.18
N GLU A 59 4.71 -2.11 -6.56
CA GLU A 59 5.20 -3.48 -6.77
C GLU A 59 4.16 -4.53 -6.38
N PHE A 60 3.45 -4.33 -5.26
CA PHE A 60 2.33 -5.19 -4.86
C PHE A 60 1.21 -5.20 -5.92
N ILE A 61 0.82 -4.03 -6.42
CA ILE A 61 -0.20 -3.90 -7.47
C ILE A 61 0.23 -4.65 -8.74
N LEU A 62 1.47 -4.46 -9.20
CA LEU A 62 1.99 -5.13 -10.40
C LEU A 62 1.95 -6.65 -10.30
N ARG A 63 2.07 -7.20 -9.09
CA ARG A 63 2.11 -8.65 -8.85
C ARG A 63 0.74 -9.29 -8.66
N TYR A 64 -0.18 -8.59 -8.00
CA TYR A 64 -1.38 -9.22 -7.48
C TYR A 64 -2.69 -8.56 -7.94
N ALA A 65 -2.64 -7.39 -8.58
CA ALA A 65 -3.85 -6.82 -9.15
C ALA A 65 -4.30 -7.65 -10.36
N THR A 66 -5.58 -8.00 -10.37
CA THR A 66 -6.19 -8.75 -11.48
C THR A 66 -6.78 -7.84 -12.54
N SER A 67 -7.17 -6.62 -12.15
CA SER A 67 -7.64 -5.60 -13.09
C SER A 67 -7.48 -4.19 -12.53
N GLY A 68 -7.56 -3.22 -13.44
CA GLY A 68 -7.51 -1.80 -13.12
C GLY A 68 -8.46 -0.99 -14.00
N ARG A 69 -9.02 0.09 -13.44
CA ARG A 69 -9.82 1.05 -14.18
C ARG A 69 -9.27 2.46 -14.05
N LYS A 70 -9.48 3.29 -15.08
CA LYS A 70 -9.24 4.73 -14.98
C LYS A 70 -10.24 5.34 -13.99
N VAL A 71 -9.74 6.17 -13.06
CA VAL A 71 -10.58 6.93 -12.12
C VAL A 71 -10.73 8.35 -12.62
N ARG A 72 -9.60 9.06 -12.74
CA ARG A 72 -9.58 10.47 -13.16
C ARG A 72 -8.19 10.90 -13.58
N ASP A 73 -8.16 12.03 -14.24
CA ASP A 73 -6.95 12.74 -14.62
C ASP A 73 -6.68 13.88 -13.62
N GLU A 74 -5.45 13.98 -13.14
CA GLU A 74 -5.02 14.97 -12.14
C GLU A 74 -3.75 15.70 -12.58
N PRO A 75 -3.58 16.99 -12.25
CA PRO A 75 -2.30 17.65 -12.40
C PRO A 75 -1.27 17.00 -11.46
N PRO A 76 0.02 16.95 -11.84
CA PRO A 76 1.06 16.46 -10.94
C PRO A 76 1.13 17.32 -9.67
N PRO A 77 1.55 16.72 -8.53
CA PRO A 77 1.75 17.49 -7.31
C PRO A 77 2.75 18.64 -7.51
N PRO A 78 2.58 19.79 -6.83
CA PRO A 78 3.44 20.97 -7.03
C PRO A 78 4.94 20.73 -6.81
N TRP A 79 5.30 19.70 -6.05
CA TRP A 79 6.69 19.32 -5.76
C TRP A 79 7.29 18.32 -6.76
N TYR A 80 6.51 17.86 -7.75
CA TYR A 80 6.96 16.92 -8.77
C TYR A 80 7.68 17.69 -9.89
N ARG A 81 9.02 17.63 -9.93
CA ARG A 81 9.84 18.41 -10.87
C ARG A 81 9.73 17.85 -12.29
N GLY A 82 9.57 18.75 -13.27
CA GLY A 82 9.84 18.46 -14.70
C GLY A 82 8.62 18.23 -15.59
N VAL A 83 7.43 18.68 -15.19
CA VAL A 83 6.20 18.36 -15.94
C VAL A 83 5.11 19.43 -15.83
N ASP A 84 5.51 20.70 -15.91
CA ASP A 84 4.56 21.82 -16.02
C ASP A 84 3.62 21.57 -17.21
N GLY A 85 2.31 21.43 -16.91
CA GLY A 85 1.27 21.16 -17.91
C GLY A 85 0.99 19.69 -18.23
N SER A 86 1.69 18.73 -17.61
CA SER A 86 1.34 17.31 -17.79
C SER A 86 0.14 16.90 -16.94
N THR A 87 -0.53 15.83 -17.33
CA THR A 87 -1.64 15.23 -16.60
C THR A 87 -1.28 13.80 -16.24
N ARG A 88 -1.56 13.38 -15.00
CA ARG A 88 -1.37 12.01 -14.52
C ARG A 88 -2.73 11.35 -14.36
N THR A 89 -2.89 10.15 -14.89
CA THR A 89 -4.10 9.38 -14.70
C THR A 89 -4.01 8.55 -13.43
N LEU A 90 -4.97 8.73 -12.53
CA LEU A 90 -5.16 7.88 -11.36
C LEU A 90 -5.98 6.65 -11.77
N TYR A 91 -5.46 5.47 -11.43
CA TYR A 91 -6.13 4.19 -11.63
C TYR A 91 -6.54 3.57 -10.29
N CYS A 92 -7.63 2.81 -10.30
CA CYS A 92 -8.09 2.00 -9.19
C CYS A 92 -7.92 0.53 -9.57
N TYR A 93 -7.12 -0.19 -8.78
CA TYR A 93 -6.77 -1.59 -8.97
C TYR A 93 -7.55 -2.48 -8.02
N ARG A 94 -7.94 -3.67 -8.50
CA ARG A 94 -8.58 -4.71 -7.69
C ARG A 94 -7.60 -5.83 -7.41
N VAL A 95 -7.43 -6.15 -6.13
CA VAL A 95 -6.61 -7.27 -5.66
C VAL A 95 -7.52 -8.22 -4.85
N PRO A 96 -8.01 -9.32 -5.46
CA PRO A 96 -8.80 -10.31 -4.74
C PRO A 96 -7.91 -11.17 -3.85
N VAL A 97 -8.29 -11.32 -2.58
CA VAL A 97 -7.61 -12.18 -1.60
C VAL A 97 -8.66 -12.90 -0.77
N GLY A 98 -8.74 -14.22 -0.93
CA GLY A 98 -9.84 -15.01 -0.39
C GLY A 98 -11.20 -14.47 -0.86
N GLU A 99 -12.08 -14.16 0.08
CA GLU A 99 -13.41 -13.57 -0.18
C GLU A 99 -13.40 -12.03 -0.25
N ARG A 100 -12.25 -11.39 -0.02
CA ARG A 100 -12.12 -9.92 0.03
C ARG A 100 -11.54 -9.37 -1.25
N VAL A 101 -11.83 -8.10 -1.54
CA VAL A 101 -11.24 -7.37 -2.66
C VAL A 101 -10.66 -6.05 -2.17
N TYR A 102 -9.34 -5.93 -2.21
CA TYR A 102 -8.64 -4.69 -1.87
C TYR A 102 -8.61 -3.76 -3.09
N ARG A 103 -9.01 -2.51 -2.88
CA ARG A 103 -9.02 -1.47 -3.92
C ARG A 103 -7.92 -0.44 -3.71
N LEU A 104 -6.86 -0.53 -4.49
CA LEU A 104 -5.70 0.35 -4.34
C LEU A 104 -5.62 1.37 -5.47
N HIS A 105 -5.35 2.62 -5.11
CA HIS A 105 -5.11 3.66 -6.09
C HIS A 105 -3.62 3.79 -6.41
N SER A 106 -3.28 3.85 -7.69
CA SER A 106 -1.92 4.10 -8.17
C SER A 106 -1.94 4.87 -9.49
N TYR A 107 -0.82 5.52 -9.78
CA TYR A 107 -0.55 6.20 -11.06
C TYR A 107 0.18 5.30 -12.06
N LEU A 108 0.48 4.05 -11.69
CA LEU A 108 0.89 3.05 -12.66
C LEU A 108 -0.24 2.87 -13.68
N GLN A 109 0.10 2.83 -14.97
CA GLN A 109 -0.84 2.48 -16.02
C GLN A 109 -0.97 0.95 -16.10
N PRO A 110 -2.19 0.39 -16.04
CA PRO A 110 -2.37 -1.05 -16.22
C PRO A 110 -2.11 -1.43 -17.68
N LEU A 111 -1.68 -2.67 -17.92
CA LEU A 111 -1.48 -3.20 -19.28
C LEU A 111 -2.80 -3.22 -20.06
N GLU A 112 -3.90 -3.52 -19.38
CA GLU A 112 -5.26 -3.48 -19.92
C GLU A 112 -6.16 -2.69 -18.97
N VAL A 113 -6.90 -1.72 -19.51
CA VAL A 113 -7.90 -0.94 -18.76
C VAL A 113 -9.26 -1.54 -19.05
N GLU A 114 -9.94 -2.06 -18.03
CA GLU A 114 -11.31 -2.56 -18.20
C GLU A 114 -12.28 -1.38 -18.36
N GLU A 115 -12.91 -1.26 -19.53
CA GLU A 115 -13.99 -0.31 -19.77
C GLU A 115 -15.26 -0.76 -19.03
N GLY A 116 -15.85 0.12 -18.21
CA GLY A 116 -17.17 -0.11 -17.63
C GLY A 116 -17.22 -0.88 -16.30
N LEU A 117 -16.11 -1.07 -15.58
CA LEU A 117 -16.15 -1.47 -14.17
C LEU A 117 -16.91 -0.40 -13.36
N ALA A 118 -18.18 -0.69 -13.04
CA ALA A 118 -19.01 0.15 -12.19
C ALA A 118 -18.34 0.38 -10.82
N GLU A 119 -18.61 1.53 -10.20
CA GLU A 119 -18.19 1.81 -8.82
C GLU A 119 -18.80 0.84 -7.79
N GLU A 120 -19.76 0.00 -8.21
CA GLU A 120 -20.59 -0.79 -7.32
C GLU A 120 -19.83 -1.97 -6.70
N GLY A 121 -19.33 -1.67 -5.52
CA GLY A 121 -19.14 -2.55 -4.38
C GLY A 121 -18.59 -1.65 -3.28
N GLU A 122 -19.00 -1.82 -2.03
CA GLU A 122 -18.41 -1.08 -0.91
C GLU A 122 -16.87 -1.11 -0.98
N GLU A 123 -16.17 -0.08 -0.50
CA GLU A 123 -14.73 -0.12 -0.24
C GLU A 123 -14.43 -1.19 0.84
N GLY A 124 -14.65 -2.46 0.51
CA GLY A 124 -14.61 -3.61 1.39
C GLY A 124 -13.33 -4.40 1.18
N GLY A 125 -12.20 -3.80 1.54
CA GLY A 125 -10.93 -4.49 1.58
C GLY A 125 -10.05 -3.82 2.62
N GLY A 126 -9.90 -4.44 3.77
CA GLY A 126 -9.09 -3.99 4.89
C GLY A 126 -9.86 -3.21 5.94
N SER A 127 -9.97 -3.81 7.12
CA SER A 127 -10.66 -3.21 8.26
C SER A 127 -9.96 -1.96 8.77
N ALA A 128 -10.58 -1.22 9.69
CA ALA A 128 -9.88 -0.17 10.41
C ALA A 128 -8.65 -0.77 11.09
N VAL A 129 -7.49 -0.13 10.97
CA VAL A 129 -6.24 -0.59 11.61
C VAL A 129 -6.43 -0.78 13.12
N ASP A 130 -7.36 -0.01 13.70
CA ASP A 130 -7.73 -0.07 15.12
C ASP A 130 -8.65 -1.24 15.49
N GLU A 131 -9.25 -1.95 14.53
CA GLU A 131 -10.19 -3.06 14.76
C GLU A 131 -9.52 -4.44 14.75
N TRP A 132 -8.35 -4.63 14.13
CA TRP A 132 -7.75 -5.98 13.93
C TRP A 132 -6.31 -6.13 14.44
N SER A 133 -5.49 -5.09 14.43
CA SER A 133 -4.10 -5.23 14.88
C SER A 133 -4.00 -5.01 16.39
N TRP A 134 -3.78 -6.08 17.16
CA TRP A 134 -3.39 -5.97 18.57
C TRP A 134 -1.99 -5.36 18.72
N LEU A 135 -1.19 -5.37 17.65
CA LEU A 135 0.11 -4.72 17.58
C LEU A 135 -0.07 -3.20 17.34
N PRO A 136 0.37 -2.33 18.25
CA PRO A 136 0.39 -0.89 18.02
C PRO A 136 1.57 -0.51 17.10
N ILE A 137 1.50 -0.86 15.81
CA ILE A 137 2.59 -0.65 14.85
C ILE A 137 2.55 0.78 14.28
N SER A 138 3.68 1.48 14.32
CA SER A 138 3.85 2.79 13.65
C SER A 138 3.99 2.65 12.12
N PHE A 139 3.84 3.75 11.37
CA PHE A 139 4.08 3.71 9.93
C PHE A 139 5.51 3.25 9.60
N ASP A 140 6.51 3.76 10.34
CA ASP A 140 7.92 3.38 10.16
C ASP A 140 8.13 1.86 10.29
N GLU A 141 7.45 1.23 11.24
CA GLU A 141 7.55 -0.20 11.47
C GLU A 141 6.81 -1.02 10.40
N LEU A 142 5.63 -0.57 9.97
CA LEU A 142 4.94 -1.17 8.82
C LEU A 142 5.79 -1.06 7.56
N TYR A 143 6.39 0.11 7.29
CA TYR A 143 7.28 0.31 6.16
C TYR A 143 8.51 -0.60 6.28
N LYS A 144 9.16 -0.66 7.44
CA LYS A 144 10.32 -1.53 7.68
C LYS A 144 9.99 -3.01 7.45
N MET A 145 8.84 -3.45 7.93
CA MET A 145 8.33 -4.81 7.72
C MET A 145 8.10 -5.10 6.24
N LEU A 146 7.35 -4.22 5.55
CA LEU A 146 7.05 -4.35 4.13
C LEU A 146 8.30 -4.28 3.25
N ALA A 147 9.26 -3.41 3.57
CA ALA A 147 10.52 -3.30 2.86
C ALA A 147 11.38 -4.56 3.02
N SER A 148 11.40 -5.15 4.22
CA SER A 148 12.07 -6.43 4.46
C SER A 148 11.42 -7.55 3.66
N TYR A 149 10.09 -7.64 3.70
CA TYR A 149 9.34 -8.62 2.91
C TYR A 149 9.63 -8.48 1.41
N ALA A 150 9.53 -7.25 0.89
CA ALA A 150 9.76 -6.95 -0.52
C ALA A 150 11.20 -7.27 -0.94
N GLY A 151 12.18 -6.95 -0.10
CA GLY A 151 13.58 -7.32 -0.33
C GLY A 151 13.76 -8.84 -0.43
N ASP A 152 13.24 -9.58 0.53
CA ASP A 152 13.42 -11.04 0.63
C ASP A 152 12.63 -11.82 -0.43
N ARG A 153 11.39 -11.40 -0.73
CA ARG A 153 10.46 -12.15 -1.59
C ARG A 153 10.44 -11.68 -3.03
N TRP A 154 10.70 -10.39 -3.27
CA TRP A 154 10.61 -9.80 -4.61
C TRP A 154 11.97 -9.38 -5.18
N GLY A 155 13.03 -9.43 -4.38
CA GLY A 155 14.31 -8.81 -4.74
C GLY A 155 14.18 -7.30 -4.87
N PHE A 156 13.18 -6.69 -4.23
CA PHE A 156 12.94 -5.25 -4.30
C PHE A 156 14.08 -4.52 -3.59
N SER A 157 14.87 -3.78 -4.36
CA SER A 157 15.83 -2.82 -3.83
C SER A 157 15.29 -1.43 -4.11
N ASP A 158 15.20 -0.61 -3.07
CA ASP A 158 14.77 0.78 -3.18
C ASP A 158 15.89 1.59 -3.89
N LEU A 159 16.02 1.39 -5.20
CA LEU A 159 17.03 2.01 -6.07
C LEU A 159 16.84 3.54 -6.22
N ARG A 160 15.89 4.13 -5.50
CA ARG A 160 15.62 5.58 -5.49
C ARG A 160 16.36 6.34 -4.39
N VAL A 161 17.25 5.66 -3.65
CA VAL A 161 18.22 6.31 -2.76
C VAL A 161 19.57 6.40 -3.48
N GLY A 162 19.67 7.35 -4.41
CA GLY A 162 20.91 7.84 -5.01
C GLY A 162 20.94 9.35 -4.93
#